data_AF-A0A109LFP6-F1
#
_entry.id   AF-A0A109LFP6-F1
#
_cell.length_a   1.000
_cell.length_b   1.000
_cell.length_c   1.000
_cell.angle_alpha   90.00
_cell.angle_beta   90.00
_cell.angle_gamma   90.00
#
_symmetry.space_group_name_H-M   'P 1'
#
loop_
_entity.id
_entity.type
_entity.pdbx_description
1 polymer ?
#
loop_
_entity_poly.entity_id
_entity_poly.type
_entity_poly.pdbx_seq_one_letter_code
_entity_poly.pdbx_strand_id
1 'polypeptide(L)' 'MLGLGMLIGRFGYILPVLALAGSLAMKKTAPIGQNSFPTHGALFVTLLTVTILLVGGLTFLPTLALGPIAEHLSMGF' A
#
# COMPACT_ATOMS: atom_id res chain seq x y z
N MET A 1 -16.83 -5.61 -17.84
CA MET A 1 -16.03 -4.68 -17.01
C MET A 1 -14.80 -5.33 -16.38
N LEU A 2 -14.85 -6.61 -15.99
CA LEU A 2 -13.71 -7.33 -15.40
C LEU A 2 -12.44 -7.30 -16.26
N GLY A 3 -12.55 -7.52 -17.58
CA GLY A 3 -11.38 -7.49 -18.49
C GLY A 3 -10.68 -6.11 -18.54
N LEU A 4 -11.45 -5.01 -18.53
CA LEU A 4 -10.89 -3.65 -18.42
C LEU A 4 -10.27 -3.41 -17.04
N GLY A 5 -10.94 -3.88 -15.97
CA GLY A 5 -10.41 -3.81 -14.61
C GLY A 5 -9.06 -4.53 -14.47
N MET A 6 -8.92 -5.71 -15.07
CA MET A 6 -7.66 -6.46 -15.09
C MET A 6 -6.57 -5.75 -15.89
N LEU A 7 -6.92 -5.20 -17.06
CA LEU A 7 -5.98 -4.47 -17.91
C LEU A 7 -5.42 -3.22 -17.19
N ILE A 8 -6.31 -2.40 -16.62
CA ILE A 8 -5.94 -1.17 -15.91
C ILE A 8 -5.22 -1.50 -14.59
N GLY A 9 -5.72 -2.46 -13.82
CA GLY A 9 -5.11 -2.87 -12.56
C GLY A 9 -3.70 -3.47 -12.70
N ARG A 10 -3.34 -3.97 -13.89
CA ARG A 10 -1.98 -4.45 -14.17
C ARG A 10 -1.12 -3.38 -14.82
N PHE A 11 -1.47 -2.94 -16.02
CA PHE A 11 -0.63 -2.05 -16.80
C PHE A 11 -0.64 -0.61 -16.27
N GLY A 12 -1.76 -0.19 -15.66
CA GLY A 12 -1.87 1.12 -15.02
C GLY A 12 -0.93 1.30 -13.84
N TYR A 13 -0.59 0.23 -13.10
CA TYR A 13 0.41 0.29 -12.02
C TYR A 13 1.85 0.04 -12.51
N ILE A 14 2.05 -0.81 -13.52
CA ILE A 14 3.40 -1.09 -14.05
C ILE A 14 4.05 0.16 -14.65
N LEU A 15 3.30 0.98 -15.40
CA LEU A 15 3.83 2.18 -16.05
C LEU A 15 4.44 3.21 -15.06
N PRO A 16 3.72 3.66 -14.00
CA PRO A 16 4.29 4.59 -13.03
C PRO A 16 5.42 3.96 -12.21
N VAL A 17 5.36 2.65 -11.91
CA VAL A 17 6.45 1.96 -11.21
C VAL A 17 7.73 1.94 -12.06
N LEU A 18 7.62 1.72 -13.37
CA LEU A 18 8.75 1.77 -14.29
C LEU A 18 9.32 3.19 -14.42
N ALA A 19 8.44 4.20 -14.47
CA ALA A 19 8.85 5.60 -14.46
C ALA A 19 9.60 5.97 -13.16
N LEU A 20 9.14 5.48 -12.01
CA LEU A 20 9.82 5.66 -10.72
C LEU A 20 11.19 4.97 -10.73
N ALA A 21 11.29 3.75 -11.24
CA ALA A 21 12.56 3.02 -11.36
C ALA A 21 13.57 3.78 -12.22
N GLY A 22 13.15 4.31 -13.38
CA GLY A 22 14.00 5.15 -14.22
C GLY A 22 14.45 6.43 -13.51
N SER A 23 13.55 7.11 -12.79
CA SER A 23 13.90 8.30 -11.98
C SER A 23 14.91 8.00 -10.88
N LEU A 24 14.76 6.85 -10.20
CA LEU A 24 15.68 6.41 -9.15
C LEU A 24 17.03 5.97 -9.71
N ALA A 25 17.08 5.33 -10.89
CA ALA A 25 18.32 4.89 -11.53
C ALA A 25 19.25 6.06 -11.89
N MET A 26 18.68 7.25 -12.18
CA MET A 26 19.46 8.46 -12.45
C MET A 26 19.97 9.16 -11.18
N LYS A 27 19.46 8.81 -9.99
CA LYS A 27 19.87 9.43 -8.72
C LYS A 27 21.09 8.71 -8.14
N LYS A 28 22.07 9.49 -7.67
CA LYS A 28 23.18 8.97 -6.87
C LYS A 28 22.69 8.63 -5.46
N THR A 29 23.12 7.50 -4.92
CA THR A 29 22.85 7.12 -3.54
C THR A 29 23.53 8.10 -2.58
N ALA A 30 22.78 8.59 -1.60
CA ALA A 30 23.33 9.47 -0.56
C ALA A 30 24.10 8.62 0.47
N PRO A 31 25.22 9.13 1.03
CA PRO A 31 25.92 8.46 2.11
C PRO A 31 25.05 8.40 3.37
N ILE A 32 25.21 7.34 4.15
CA ILE A 32 24.52 7.16 5.43
C ILE A 32 25.12 8.17 6.42
N GLY A 33 24.26 9.01 7.01
CA GLY A 33 24.64 10.03 7.99
C GLY A 33 23.93 9.85 9.33
N GLN A 34 24.25 10.67 10.32
CA GLN A 34 23.63 10.64 11.66
C GLN A 34 22.12 10.87 11.63
N ASN A 35 21.61 11.53 10.59
CA ASN A 35 20.18 11.81 10.42
C ASN A 35 19.48 10.78 9.51
N SER A 36 20.17 9.71 9.10
CA SER A 36 19.58 8.65 8.28
C SER A 36 18.70 7.76 9.14
N PHE A 37 17.42 7.68 8.80
CA PHE A 37 16.49 6.80 9.49
C PHE A 37 16.79 5.33 9.16
N PRO A 38 16.95 4.44 10.17
CA PRO A 38 17.19 3.03 9.91
C PRO A 38 15.93 2.39 9.30
N THR A 39 16.03 1.96 8.05
CA THR A 39 14.95 1.25 7.32
C THR A 39 14.91 -0.25 7.59
N HIS A 40 15.45 -0.67 8.75
CA HIS A 40 15.56 -2.05 9.18
C HIS A 40 15.26 -2.16 10.67
N GLY A 41 15.00 -3.39 11.13
CA GLY A 41 14.65 -3.66 12.52
C GLY A 41 13.16 -3.44 12.82
N ALA A 42 12.78 -3.68 14.07
CA ALA A 42 11.38 -3.73 14.50
C ALA A 42 10.65 -2.40 14.26
N LEU A 43 11.30 -1.26 14.50
CA LEU A 43 10.68 0.05 14.38
C LEU A 43 10.18 0.33 12.95
N PHE A 44 11.04 0.16 11.94
CA PHE A 44 10.64 0.38 10.54
C PHE A 44 9.55 -0.62 10.09
N VAL A 45 9.66 -1.88 10.52
CA VAL A 45 8.65 -2.91 10.20
C VAL A 45 7.29 -2.51 10.78
N THR A 46 7.23 -2.14 12.07
CA THR A 46 5.98 -1.70 12.70
C THR A 46 5.42 -0.46 12.00
N LEU A 47 6.27 0.54 11.72
CA LEU A 47 5.85 1.75 11.01
C LEU A 47 5.26 1.42 9.63
N LEU A 48 5.94 0.57 8.85
CA LEU A 48 5.51 0.18 7.51
C LEU A 48 4.20 -0.61 7.57
N THR A 49 4.09 -1.60 8.45
CA THR A 49 2.89 -2.41 8.63
C THR A 49 1.69 -1.54 9.03
N VAL A 50 1.86 -0.66 10.01
CA VAL A 50 0.78 0.26 10.44
C VAL A 50 0.38 1.18 9.29
N THR A 51 1.34 1.71 8.53
CA THR A 51 1.05 2.56 7.36
C THR A 51 0.20 1.82 6.33
N ILE A 52 0.54 0.57 6.00
CA ILE A 52 -0.22 -0.24 5.05
C ILE A 52 -1.63 -0.54 5.59
N LEU A 53 -1.74 -0.92 6.86
CA LEU A 53 -3.03 -1.21 7.50
C LEU A 53 -3.92 0.03 7.59
N LEU A 54 -3.37 1.21 7.86
CA LEU A 54 -4.13 2.45 7.90
C LEU A 54 -4.61 2.85 6.50
N VAL A 55 -3.72 2.88 5.51
CA VAL A 55 -4.10 3.25 4.13
C VAL A 55 -5.13 2.27 3.59
N GLY A 56 -4.89 0.96 3.71
CA GLY A 56 -5.84 -0.06 3.25
C GLY A 56 -7.13 -0.04 4.07
N GLY A 57 -7.01 -0.04 5.39
CA GLY A 57 -8.14 -0.06 6.31
C GLY A 57 -9.08 1.13 6.11
N LEU A 58 -8.56 2.35 6.03
CA LEU A 58 -9.38 3.54 5.82
C LEU A 58 -9.98 3.62 4.39
N THR A 59 -9.28 3.09 3.38
CA THR A 59 -9.78 3.04 2.00
C THR A 59 -10.97 2.08 1.86
N PHE A 60 -10.92 0.93 2.54
CA PHE A 60 -11.94 -0.11 2.44
C PHE A 60 -12.93 -0.13 3.62
N LEU A 61 -12.80 0.77 4.59
CA LEU A 61 -13.68 0.81 5.76
C LEU A 61 -15.16 0.86 5.39
N PRO A 62 -15.64 1.72 4.46
CA PRO A 62 -17.06 1.83 4.16
C PRO A 62 -17.64 0.55 3.55
N THR A 63 -16.89 -0.07 2.62
CA THR A 63 -17.31 -1.31 1.97
C THR A 63 -17.24 -2.51 2.90
N LEU A 64 -16.23 -2.58 3.77
CA LEU A 64 -16.13 -3.63 4.80
C LEU A 64 -17.26 -3.51 5.83
N ALA A 65 -17.60 -2.29 6.25
CA ALA A 65 -18.68 -2.03 7.21
C ALA A 65 -20.04 -2.47 6.68
N LEU A 66 -20.36 -2.10 5.43
CA LEU A 66 -21.68 -2.38 4.83
C LEU A 66 -21.83 -3.78 4.23
N GLY A 67 -20.73 -4.47 3.95
CA GLY A 67 -20.75 -5.85 3.45
C GLY A 67 -20.53 -6.85 4.58
N PRO A 68 -19.31 -7.41 4.69
CA PRO A 68 -19.04 -8.53 5.57
C PRO A 68 -19.31 -8.23 7.05
N ILE A 69 -18.96 -7.03 7.55
CA ILE A 69 -19.14 -6.71 8.97
C ILE A 69 -20.63 -6.66 9.33
N ALA A 70 -21.45 -5.99 8.51
CA ALA A 70 -22.90 -5.97 8.71
C ALA A 70 -23.52 -7.37 8.65
N GLU A 71 -23.10 -8.22 7.71
CA GLU A 71 -23.57 -9.60 7.60
C GLU A 71 -23.21 -10.44 8.83
N HIS A 72 -21.96 -10.36 9.32
CA HIS A 72 -21.53 -11.11 10.50
C HIS A 72 -22.28 -10.69 11.77
N LEU A 73 -22.60 -9.40 11.90
CA LEU A 73 -23.38 -8.90 13.03
C LEU A 73 -24.85 -9.29 12.93
N SER A 74 -25.42 -9.35 11.72
CA SER A 74 -26.80 -9.78 11.49
C SER A 74 -27.01 -11.27 11.76
N MET A 75 -26.03 -12.13 11.44
CA MET A 75 -26.09 -13.57 11.71
C MET A 75 -25.90 -13.95 13.18
N GLY A 76 -25.34 -13.04 13.99
CA GLY A 76 -25.10 -13.24 15.42
C GLY A 76 -26.28 -12.90 16.34
N PHE A 77 -27.37 -12.34 15.78
CA PHE A 77 -28.67 -12.09 16.45
C PHE A 77 -29.72 -13.08 15.93
#